data_AF-A0A6M0Q831-F1
#
_entry.id   AF-A0A6M0Q831-F1
#
_cell.length_a   1.000
_cell.length_b   1.000
_cell.length_c   1.000
_cell.angle_alpha   90.00
_cell.angle_beta   90.00
_cell.angle_gamma   90.00
#
_symmetry.space_group_name_H-M   'P 1'
#
loop_
_entity.id
_entity.type
_entity.pdbx_description
1 polymer ?
#
loop_
_entity_poly.entity_id
_entity_poly.type
_entity_poly.pdbx_seq_one_letter_code
_entity_poly.pdbx_strand_id
1 'polypeptide(L)'
;MKNHWTIFFGGQVKIKVVGTGIERFINECVRQNINIWEVKRHPDSSITGSLPLKDLHKLRRIVRKSNCKLSFVGGRGLPFLFKKALYNSGFVIGIISCLLLLFILSNMVWGIQIQGAKPETEHLIRKELQAIGVETGKFQFMVRNPDEIQTHLSESIKAITWVGVELKGTTFHFRVVEKNQPKEVEFFSPRHLVAKKTAVIAKMFVEAGQPMVTIHDYVQKGDLLVSGFIGQEGKIEVVSARGEIMGETWYDAKVAVPLKTTFNVLTGKSKTTHYLKLFNWNVPIWGFGKHEFQEYETALDEKSFKFLKWTLPIGYNKKSIRESEKVERVYNKEEAIEVGLENGRNELKEQLNEQAMIKGEKILHQSIENGKVKLSIHYQVIEEISTVQPIIQGD
;
A
#
# COMPACT_ATOMS: atom_id res chain seq x y z
N MET A 1 -6.70 16.29 -51.46
CA MET A 1 -7.05 15.00 -50.84
C MET A 1 -8.39 15.16 -50.12
N LYS A 2 -9.44 14.45 -50.56
CA LYS A 2 -10.80 14.62 -50.02
C LYS A 2 -10.89 13.95 -48.63
N ASN A 3 -11.02 14.75 -47.57
CA ASN A 3 -11.24 14.27 -46.21
C ASN A 3 -12.63 13.62 -46.08
N HIS A 4 -12.75 12.37 -46.53
CA HIS A 4 -13.97 11.58 -46.43
C HIS A 4 -14.45 11.44 -44.97
N TRP A 5 -13.52 11.50 -44.02
CA TRP A 5 -13.78 11.32 -42.59
C TRP A 5 -14.48 12.55 -41.99
N THR A 6 -14.04 13.77 -42.31
CA THR A 6 -14.69 15.00 -41.80
C THR A 6 -16.11 15.16 -42.35
N ILE A 7 -16.34 14.72 -43.58
CA ILE A 7 -17.67 14.66 -44.20
C ILE A 7 -18.56 13.62 -43.50
N PHE A 8 -18.01 12.47 -43.10
CA PHE A 8 -18.75 11.45 -42.37
C PHE A 8 -19.19 11.92 -40.97
N PHE A 9 -18.29 12.58 -40.23
CA PHE A 9 -18.61 13.18 -38.92
C PHE A 9 -19.62 14.32 -39.04
N GLY A 10 -19.50 15.17 -40.06
CA GLY A 10 -20.43 16.28 -40.32
C GLY A 10 -21.76 15.88 -40.94
N GLY A 11 -21.88 14.66 -41.46
CA GLY A 11 -23.03 14.16 -42.21
C GLY A 11 -23.03 14.61 -43.67
N GLN A 12 -23.55 13.75 -44.55
CA GLN A 12 -23.75 14.01 -45.96
C GLN A 12 -25.19 13.74 -46.38
N VAL A 13 -25.67 14.52 -47.35
CA VAL A 13 -27.02 14.41 -47.89
C VAL A 13 -26.94 14.18 -49.38
N LYS A 14 -27.64 13.15 -49.85
CA LYS A 14 -27.83 12.86 -51.27
C LYS A 14 -29.07 13.59 -51.75
N ILE A 15 -28.88 14.46 -52.74
CA ILE A 15 -29.92 15.28 -53.35
C ILE A 15 -30.17 14.84 -54.79
N LYS A 16 -31.40 15.03 -55.24
CA LYS A 16 -31.80 14.95 -56.65
C LYS A 16 -32.43 16.28 -57.05
N VAL A 17 -31.88 16.88 -58.10
CA VAL A 17 -32.30 18.17 -58.65
C VAL A 17 -32.91 17.94 -60.02
N VAL A 18 -34.11 18.49 -60.26
CA VAL A 18 -34.86 18.35 -61.52
C VAL A 18 -35.24 19.74 -62.03
N GLY A 19 -34.94 20.08 -63.28
CA GLY A 19 -35.36 21.36 -63.84
C GLY A 19 -34.59 21.80 -65.08
N THR A 20 -34.95 22.98 -65.60
CA THR A 20 -34.29 23.59 -66.75
C THR A 20 -33.09 24.44 -66.29
N GLY A 21 -31.92 24.22 -66.90
CA GLY A 21 -30.69 24.99 -66.58
C GLY A 21 -29.82 24.43 -65.45
N ILE A 22 -29.67 23.10 -65.36
CA ILE A 22 -28.92 22.43 -64.28
C ILE A 22 -27.42 22.81 -64.25
N GLU A 23 -26.83 23.11 -65.41
CA GLU A 23 -25.43 23.54 -65.51
C GLU A 23 -25.20 24.89 -64.82
N ARG A 24 -26.17 25.81 -64.94
CA ARG A 24 -26.15 27.10 -64.22
C ARG A 24 -26.27 26.91 -62.71
N PHE A 25 -27.08 25.94 -62.28
CA PHE A 25 -27.23 25.58 -60.87
C PHE A 25 -25.92 25.02 -60.29
N ILE A 26 -25.24 24.13 -61.00
CA ILE A 26 -23.94 23.57 -60.57
C ILE A 26 -22.89 24.69 -60.46
N ASN A 27 -22.82 25.57 -61.46
CA ASN A 27 -21.89 26.70 -61.45
C ASN A 27 -22.13 27.63 -60.26
N GLU A 28 -23.39 27.89 -59.91
CA GLU A 28 -23.73 28.71 -58.75
C GLU A 28 -23.38 28.01 -57.42
N CYS A 29 -23.52 26.69 -57.34
CA CYS A 29 -23.07 25.91 -56.19
C CYS A 29 -21.56 26.00 -56.00
N VAL A 30 -20.78 25.92 -57.09
CA VAL A 30 -19.31 26.07 -57.05
C VAL A 30 -18.93 27.49 -56.60
N ARG A 31 -19.60 28.53 -57.10
CA ARG A 31 -19.37 29.94 -56.69
C ARG A 31 -19.63 30.19 -55.21
N GLN A 32 -20.57 29.48 -54.61
CA GLN A 32 -20.91 29.57 -53.19
C GLN A 32 -20.06 28.61 -52.30
N ASN A 33 -18.99 28.04 -52.85
CA ASN A 33 -18.13 27.04 -52.19
C ASN A 33 -18.88 25.80 -51.69
N ILE A 34 -19.97 25.41 -52.37
CA ILE A 34 -20.69 24.16 -52.07
C ILE A 34 -20.06 23.04 -52.88
N ASN A 35 -19.35 22.15 -52.19
CA ASN A 35 -18.70 21.03 -52.83
C ASN A 35 -19.70 19.88 -53.03
N ILE A 36 -20.03 19.57 -54.29
CA ILE A 36 -20.91 18.46 -54.66
C ILE A 36 -20.03 17.32 -55.23
N TRP A 37 -20.14 16.12 -54.66
CA TRP A 37 -19.44 14.93 -55.15
C TRP A 37 -20.43 13.87 -55.65
N GLU A 38 -19.91 12.88 -56.38
CA GLU A 38 -20.71 11.79 -56.98
C GLU A 38 -21.87 12.29 -57.85
N VAL A 39 -21.61 13.32 -58.65
CA VAL A 39 -22.60 13.88 -59.58
C VAL A 39 -22.90 12.85 -60.67
N LYS A 40 -24.17 12.44 -60.77
CA LYS A 40 -24.68 11.55 -61.83
C LYS A 40 -25.82 12.25 -62.56
N ARG A 41 -25.71 12.35 -63.89
CA ARG A 41 -26.76 12.91 -64.76
C ARG A 41 -27.70 11.79 -65.18
N HIS A 42 -29.00 12.07 -65.15
CA HIS A 42 -30.05 11.17 -65.60
C HIS A 42 -30.73 11.72 -66.87
N PRO A 43 -31.34 10.86 -67.71
CA PRO A 43 -31.96 11.26 -68.98
C PRO A 43 -33.07 12.31 -68.82
N ASP A 44 -33.80 12.29 -67.69
CA ASP A 44 -34.99 13.10 -67.46
C ASP A 44 -34.70 14.55 -67.02
N SER A 45 -33.61 15.16 -67.51
CA SER A 45 -33.13 16.48 -67.04
C SER A 45 -33.02 16.53 -65.51
N SER A 46 -32.46 15.48 -64.91
CA SER A 46 -32.22 15.43 -63.47
C SER A 46 -30.79 15.04 -63.13
N ILE A 47 -30.29 15.60 -62.03
CA ILE A 47 -28.94 15.32 -61.52
C ILE A 47 -29.04 14.88 -60.07
N THR A 48 -28.31 13.82 -59.75
CA THR A 48 -28.13 13.34 -58.38
C THR A 48 -26.72 13.66 -57.93
N GLY A 49 -26.57 14.15 -56.70
CA GLY A 49 -25.25 14.46 -56.12
C GLY A 49 -25.29 14.42 -54.60
N SER A 50 -24.11 14.34 -53.98
CA SER A 50 -23.96 14.31 -52.52
C SER A 50 -23.25 15.58 -52.06
N LEU A 51 -23.71 16.17 -50.95
CA LEU A 51 -23.12 17.36 -50.33
C LEU A 51 -23.05 17.26 -48.80
N PRO A 52 -22.27 18.13 -48.12
CA PRO A 52 -22.20 18.15 -46.67
C PRO A 52 -23.51 18.66 -46.07
N LEU A 53 -23.94 18.11 -44.94
CA LEU A 53 -25.16 18.53 -44.23
C LEU A 53 -25.13 20.02 -43.85
N LYS A 54 -23.93 20.56 -43.52
CA LYS A 54 -23.74 21.98 -43.15
C LYS A 54 -24.11 22.94 -44.30
N ASP A 55 -23.91 22.55 -45.55
CA ASP A 55 -24.14 23.41 -46.72
C ASP A 55 -25.58 23.34 -47.25
N LEU A 56 -26.44 22.52 -46.62
CA LEU A 56 -27.86 22.37 -46.99
C LEU A 56 -28.62 23.69 -46.95
N HIS A 57 -28.31 24.56 -45.99
CA HIS A 57 -28.94 25.88 -45.86
C HIS A 57 -28.57 26.81 -47.02
N LYS A 58 -27.32 26.78 -47.47
CA LYS A 58 -26.85 27.57 -48.62
C LYS A 58 -27.48 27.04 -49.92
N LEU A 59 -27.54 25.72 -50.07
CA LEU A 59 -28.17 25.07 -51.22
C LEU A 59 -29.64 25.48 -51.38
N ARG A 60 -30.42 25.51 -50.29
CA ARG A 60 -31.83 25.95 -50.32
C ARG A 60 -31.99 27.39 -50.83
N ARG A 61 -31.04 28.29 -50.55
CA ARG A 61 -31.06 29.66 -51.05
C ARG A 61 -30.84 29.73 -52.56
N ILE A 62 -29.95 28.89 -53.09
CA ILE A 62 -29.67 28.80 -54.54
C ILE A 62 -30.87 28.22 -55.28
N VAL A 63 -31.47 27.14 -54.76
CA VAL A 63 -32.64 26.48 -55.38
C VAL A 63 -33.80 27.46 -55.55
N ARG A 64 -34.08 28.32 -54.56
CA ARG A 64 -35.16 29.33 -54.64
C ARG A 64 -34.97 30.38 -55.74
N LYS A 65 -33.73 30.62 -56.19
CA LYS A 65 -33.40 31.56 -57.26
C LYS A 65 -33.30 30.88 -58.64
N SER A 66 -33.49 29.56 -58.68
CA SER A 66 -33.35 28.75 -59.88
C SER A 66 -34.67 28.08 -60.25
N ASN A 67 -34.89 27.79 -61.54
CA ASN A 67 -36.06 27.02 -62.01
C ASN A 67 -35.90 25.50 -61.77
N CYS A 68 -35.23 25.12 -60.67
CA CYS A 68 -34.94 23.74 -60.32
C CYS A 68 -35.71 23.32 -59.07
N LYS A 69 -36.23 22.09 -59.07
CA LYS A 69 -36.83 21.44 -57.90
C LYS A 69 -35.80 20.54 -57.23
N LEU A 70 -35.64 20.70 -55.91
CA LEU A 70 -34.75 19.89 -55.07
C LEU A 70 -35.56 18.82 -54.32
N SER A 71 -35.13 17.56 -54.41
CA SER A 71 -35.63 16.43 -53.63
C SER A 71 -34.49 15.76 -52.85
N PHE A 72 -34.79 15.29 -51.65
CA PHE A 72 -33.83 14.57 -50.80
C PHE A 72 -33.98 13.07 -51.01
N VAL A 73 -32.90 12.41 -51.42
CA VAL A 73 -32.88 10.96 -51.69
C VAL A 73 -32.50 10.18 -50.43
N GLY A 74 -31.62 10.75 -49.59
CA GLY A 74 -31.24 10.13 -48.32
C GLY A 74 -30.07 10.82 -47.64
N GLY A 75 -29.94 10.59 -46.33
CA GLY A 75 -28.81 11.08 -45.52
C GLY A 75 -27.90 9.94 -45.08
N ARG A 76 -26.58 10.17 -45.06
CA ARG A 76 -25.57 9.23 -44.53
C ARG A 76 -24.60 9.98 -43.61
N GLY A 77 -24.03 9.27 -42.63
CA GLY A 77 -23.03 9.82 -41.71
C GLY A 77 -23.48 9.81 -40.25
N LEU A 78 -22.61 10.30 -39.36
CA LEU A 78 -22.75 10.23 -37.91
C LEU A 78 -24.09 10.79 -37.39
N PRO A 79 -24.57 11.97 -37.85
CA PRO A 79 -25.83 12.54 -37.34
C PRO A 79 -27.06 11.68 -37.66
N PHE A 80 -27.06 11.03 -38.83
CA PHE A 80 -28.13 10.14 -39.25
C PHE A 80 -28.06 8.78 -38.53
N LEU A 81 -26.85 8.30 -38.24
CA LEU A 81 -26.63 7.12 -37.40
C LEU A 81 -27.07 7.36 -35.95
N PHE A 82 -26.71 8.50 -35.35
CA PHE A 82 -27.18 8.90 -34.01
C PHE A 82 -28.71 8.97 -33.95
N LYS A 83 -29.36 9.60 -34.94
CA LYS A 83 -30.83 9.65 -35.01
C LYS A 83 -31.46 8.25 -35.11
N LYS A 84 -30.87 7.36 -35.90
CA LYS A 84 -31.33 5.96 -36.03
C LYS A 84 -31.07 5.16 -34.75
N ALA A 85 -29.97 5.45 -34.05
CA ALA A 85 -29.59 4.84 -32.79
C ALA A 85 -30.52 5.28 -31.64
N LEU A 86 -30.94 6.55 -31.62
CA LEU A 86 -31.96 7.07 -30.70
C LEU A 86 -33.34 6.43 -30.92
N TYR A 87 -33.72 6.16 -32.17
CA TYR A 87 -34.97 5.46 -32.49
C TYR A 87 -34.92 3.98 -32.10
N ASN A 88 -33.77 3.33 -32.26
CA ASN A 88 -33.50 1.98 -31.78
C ASN A 88 -32.77 2.01 -30.43
N SER A 89 -33.38 2.68 -29.46
CA SER A 89 -32.81 2.88 -28.11
C SER A 89 -32.35 1.57 -27.46
N GLY A 90 -33.05 0.47 -27.69
CA GLY A 90 -32.68 -0.85 -27.16
C GLY A 90 -31.27 -1.32 -27.60
N PHE A 91 -30.85 -1.05 -28.84
CA PHE A 91 -29.52 -1.42 -29.31
C PHE A 91 -28.42 -0.60 -28.63
N VAL A 92 -28.66 0.71 -28.46
CA VAL A 92 -27.72 1.61 -27.78
C VAL A 92 -27.61 1.26 -26.30
N ILE A 93 -28.75 1.02 -25.64
CA ILE A 93 -28.81 0.58 -24.24
C ILE A 93 -28.07 -0.74 -24.08
N GLY A 94 -28.25 -1.70 -25.01
CA GLY A 94 -27.53 -2.97 -25.01
C GLY A 94 -26.01 -2.80 -25.10
N ILE A 95 -25.52 -1.95 -26.00
CA ILE A 95 -24.09 -1.65 -26.12
C ILE A 95 -23.56 -1.00 -24.84
N ILE A 96 -24.24 0.03 -24.33
CA ILE A 96 -23.81 0.74 -23.11
C ILE A 96 -23.82 -0.22 -21.92
N SER A 97 -24.86 -1.03 -21.78
CA SER A 97 -24.98 -2.05 -20.72
C SER A 97 -23.87 -3.09 -20.83
N CYS A 98 -23.57 -3.58 -22.03
CA CYS A 98 -22.47 -4.52 -22.27
C CYS A 98 -21.12 -3.91 -21.86
N LEU A 99 -20.84 -2.67 -22.26
CA LEU A 99 -19.61 -1.96 -21.87
C LEU A 99 -19.52 -1.74 -20.37
N LEU A 100 -20.63 -1.34 -19.73
CA LEU A 100 -20.71 -1.13 -18.29
C LEU A 100 -20.51 -2.44 -17.52
N LEU A 101 -21.09 -3.53 -18.01
CA LEU A 101 -20.93 -4.86 -17.43
C LEU A 101 -19.49 -5.36 -17.58
N LEU A 102 -18.87 -5.20 -18.75
CA LEU A 102 -17.45 -5.48 -18.96
C LEU A 102 -16.56 -4.66 -18.02
N PHE A 103 -16.88 -3.38 -17.81
CA PHE A 103 -16.15 -2.52 -16.88
C PHE A 103 -16.25 -3.01 -15.43
N ILE A 104 -17.46 -3.38 -14.98
CA ILE A 104 -17.71 -3.94 -13.64
C ILE A 104 -16.92 -5.24 -13.46
N LEU A 105 -17.03 -6.19 -14.40
CA LEU A 105 -16.34 -7.47 -14.32
C LEU A 105 -14.81 -7.32 -14.40
N SER A 106 -14.31 -6.33 -15.15
CA SER A 106 -12.88 -6.04 -15.28
C SER A 106 -12.27 -5.43 -14.01
N ASN A 107 -13.07 -4.80 -13.14
CA ASN A 107 -12.63 -4.20 -11.88
C ASN A 107 -13.02 -5.04 -10.67
N MET A 108 -13.48 -6.27 -10.87
CA MET A 108 -13.80 -7.22 -9.80
C MET A 108 -12.61 -8.14 -9.52
N VAL A 109 -12.46 -8.55 -8.27
CA VAL A 109 -11.46 -9.55 -7.85
C VAL A 109 -12.02 -10.93 -8.15
N TRP A 110 -11.42 -11.65 -9.09
CA TRP A 110 -11.88 -12.98 -9.50
C TRP A 110 -11.12 -14.11 -8.81
N GLY A 111 -9.91 -13.85 -8.33
CA GLY A 111 -9.10 -14.91 -7.73
C GLY A 111 -8.07 -14.39 -6.74
N ILE A 112 -7.75 -15.26 -5.78
CA ILE A 112 -6.70 -15.09 -4.79
C ILE A 112 -5.82 -16.34 -4.88
N GLN A 113 -4.61 -16.16 -5.42
CA GLN A 113 -3.62 -17.21 -5.57
C GLN A 113 -2.50 -17.02 -4.56
N ILE A 114 -2.26 -18.03 -3.72
CA ILE A 114 -1.22 -18.00 -2.70
C ILE A 114 -0.17 -19.05 -3.09
N GLN A 115 1.09 -18.62 -3.17
CA GLN A 115 2.23 -19.46 -3.53
C GLN A 115 3.27 -19.42 -2.40
N GLY A 116 3.91 -20.55 -2.12
CA GLY A 116 5.00 -20.63 -1.13
C GLY A 116 4.55 -20.79 0.34
N ALA A 117 3.26 -21.04 0.58
CA ALA A 117 2.71 -21.31 1.90
C ALA A 117 2.32 -22.80 2.05
N LYS A 118 2.49 -23.37 3.25
CA LYS A 118 1.93 -24.66 3.64
C LYS A 118 0.40 -24.55 3.77
N PRO A 119 -0.35 -25.68 3.70
CA PRO A 119 -1.81 -25.64 3.77
C PRO A 119 -2.37 -24.93 5.01
N GLU A 120 -1.71 -25.08 6.16
CA GLU A 120 -2.11 -24.42 7.41
C GLU A 120 -1.93 -22.90 7.34
N THR A 121 -0.76 -22.43 6.89
CA THR A 121 -0.46 -21.01 6.71
C THR A 121 -1.34 -20.39 5.64
N GLU A 122 -1.60 -21.10 4.53
CA GLU A 122 -2.50 -20.63 3.48
C GLU A 122 -3.92 -20.39 4.03
N HIS A 123 -4.42 -21.31 4.87
CA HIS A 123 -5.73 -21.15 5.50
C HIS A 123 -5.80 -19.92 6.41
N LEU A 124 -4.74 -19.69 7.21
CA LEU A 124 -4.62 -18.48 8.04
C LEU A 124 -4.62 -17.21 7.19
N ILE A 125 -3.82 -17.17 6.11
CA ILE A 125 -3.78 -16.03 5.19
C ILE A 125 -5.17 -15.76 4.61
N ARG A 126 -5.89 -16.79 4.14
CA ARG A 126 -7.24 -16.61 3.60
C ARG A 126 -8.22 -16.02 4.62
N LYS A 127 -8.14 -16.45 5.88
CA LYS A 127 -8.96 -15.95 6.98
C LYS A 127 -8.67 -14.46 7.27
N GLU A 128 -7.39 -14.08 7.32
CA GLU A 128 -6.99 -12.68 7.51
C GLU A 128 -7.43 -11.80 6.34
N LEU A 129 -7.30 -12.29 5.10
CA LEU A 129 -7.77 -11.59 3.91
C LEU A 129 -9.28 -11.33 3.94
N GLN A 130 -10.09 -12.30 4.38
CA GLN A 130 -11.53 -12.12 4.56
C GLN A 130 -11.84 -11.05 5.62
N ALA A 131 -11.12 -11.04 6.74
CA ALA A 131 -11.32 -10.07 7.81
C ALA A 131 -11.11 -8.62 7.35
N ILE A 132 -10.17 -8.39 6.42
CA ILE A 132 -9.92 -7.07 5.83
C ILE A 132 -10.74 -6.79 4.55
N GLY A 133 -11.65 -7.68 4.17
CA GLY A 133 -12.55 -7.53 3.04
C GLY A 133 -11.90 -7.79 1.67
N VAL A 134 -10.76 -8.47 1.63
CA VAL A 134 -10.10 -8.95 0.39
C VAL A 134 -10.69 -10.31 0.04
N GLU A 135 -11.77 -10.31 -0.74
CA GLU A 135 -12.50 -11.52 -1.11
C GLU A 135 -12.78 -11.58 -2.62
N THR A 136 -13.01 -12.78 -3.12
CA THR A 136 -13.51 -12.98 -4.49
C THR A 136 -14.89 -12.36 -4.65
N GLY A 137 -15.09 -11.57 -5.71
CA GLY A 137 -16.33 -10.84 -5.99
C GLY A 137 -16.32 -9.39 -5.50
N LYS A 138 -15.32 -8.95 -4.73
CA LYS A 138 -15.19 -7.54 -4.31
C LYS A 138 -14.62 -6.67 -5.43
N PHE A 139 -15.00 -5.41 -5.44
CA PHE A 139 -14.44 -4.43 -6.37
C PHE A 139 -13.03 -4.01 -5.94
N GLN A 140 -12.09 -4.01 -6.89
CA GLN A 140 -10.68 -3.67 -6.66
C GLN A 140 -10.51 -2.26 -6.04
N PHE A 141 -11.36 -1.30 -6.40
CA PHE A 141 -11.30 0.06 -5.84
C PHE A 141 -11.79 0.14 -4.38
N MET A 142 -12.57 -0.83 -3.90
CA MET A 142 -13.06 -0.90 -2.52
C MET A 142 -12.07 -1.63 -1.60
N VAL A 143 -11.23 -2.49 -2.18
CA VAL A 143 -10.18 -3.21 -1.47
C VAL A 143 -9.01 -2.27 -1.13
N ARG A 144 -8.30 -2.61 -0.05
CA ARG A 144 -7.07 -1.92 0.39
C ARG A 144 -5.96 -2.04 -0.64
N ASN A 145 -4.99 -1.13 -0.57
CA ASN A 145 -3.84 -1.15 -1.48
C ASN A 145 -2.96 -2.39 -1.19
N PRO A 146 -2.26 -2.96 -2.20
CA PRO A 146 -1.42 -4.14 -2.00
C PRO A 146 -0.41 -4.01 -0.87
N ASP A 147 0.17 -2.82 -0.70
CA ASP A 147 1.14 -2.53 0.37
C ASP A 147 0.50 -2.62 1.76
N GLU A 148 -0.72 -2.11 1.92
CA GLU A 148 -1.46 -2.20 3.20
C GLU A 148 -1.82 -3.66 3.53
N ILE A 149 -2.15 -4.46 2.51
CA ILE A 149 -2.43 -5.89 2.68
C ILE A 149 -1.15 -6.62 3.09
N GLN A 150 -0.02 -6.30 2.46
CA GLN A 150 1.29 -6.87 2.78
C GLN A 150 1.69 -6.60 4.23
N THR A 151 1.58 -5.35 4.68
CA THR A 151 1.90 -4.97 6.06
C THR A 151 1.00 -5.70 7.05
N HIS A 152 -0.32 -5.71 6.82
CA HIS A 152 -1.27 -6.40 7.69
C HIS A 152 -0.97 -7.89 7.83
N LEU A 153 -0.72 -8.59 6.71
CA LEU A 153 -0.41 -10.02 6.75
C LEU A 153 0.91 -10.32 7.46
N SER A 154 1.92 -9.45 7.29
CA SER A 154 3.23 -9.60 7.94
C SER A 154 3.14 -9.41 9.46
N GLU A 155 2.29 -8.50 9.92
CA GLU A 155 2.06 -8.23 11.35
C GLU A 155 1.18 -9.30 12.01
N SER A 156 0.12 -9.74 11.34
CA SER A 156 -0.85 -10.68 11.92
C SER A 156 -0.35 -12.12 11.99
N ILE A 157 0.50 -12.56 11.06
CA ILE A 157 0.90 -13.97 10.93
C ILE A 157 2.38 -14.15 11.24
N LYS A 158 2.68 -14.53 12.49
CA LYS A 158 4.05 -14.74 12.98
C LYS A 158 4.87 -15.78 12.18
N ALA A 159 4.21 -16.73 11.53
CA ALA A 159 4.85 -17.79 10.75
C ALA A 159 5.41 -17.30 9.39
N ILE A 160 5.04 -16.10 8.95
CA ILE A 160 5.50 -15.51 7.69
C ILE A 160 6.77 -14.69 7.96
N THR A 161 7.82 -14.91 7.17
CA THR A 161 9.02 -14.05 7.14
C THR A 161 8.79 -12.85 6.25
N TRP A 162 8.17 -13.08 5.09
CA TRP A 162 7.87 -12.07 4.09
C TRP A 162 6.69 -12.50 3.24
N VAL A 163 5.86 -11.53 2.84
CA VAL A 163 4.79 -11.74 1.86
C VAL A 163 4.82 -10.64 0.81
N GLY A 164 4.87 -11.02 -0.46
CA GLY A 164 4.69 -10.11 -1.58
C GLY A 164 3.26 -10.19 -2.10
N VAL A 165 2.62 -9.03 -2.26
CA VAL A 165 1.24 -8.93 -2.79
C VAL A 165 1.26 -8.21 -4.13
N GLU A 166 0.86 -8.89 -5.20
CA GLU A 166 0.80 -8.33 -6.55
C GLU A 166 -0.62 -8.51 -7.13
N LEU A 167 -1.24 -7.43 -7.62
CA LEU A 167 -2.50 -7.50 -8.35
C LEU A 167 -2.24 -7.60 -9.87
N LYS A 168 -2.44 -8.78 -10.47
CA LYS A 168 -2.31 -9.00 -11.92
C LYS A 168 -3.68 -9.15 -12.56
N GLY A 169 -4.09 -8.13 -13.31
CA GLY A 169 -5.42 -8.08 -13.91
C GLY A 169 -6.50 -8.05 -12.83
N THR A 170 -7.21 -9.16 -12.67
CA THR A 170 -8.30 -9.34 -11.68
C THR A 170 -7.96 -10.34 -10.57
N THR A 171 -6.73 -10.83 -10.53
CA THR A 171 -6.28 -11.86 -9.58
C THR A 171 -5.18 -11.30 -8.69
N PHE A 172 -5.34 -11.46 -7.38
CA PHE A 172 -4.26 -11.20 -6.42
C PHE A 172 -3.34 -12.41 -6.34
N HIS A 173 -2.04 -12.16 -6.47
CA HIS A 173 -0.99 -13.14 -6.30
C HIS A 173 -0.21 -12.82 -5.04
N PHE A 174 -0.16 -13.79 -4.14
CA PHE A 174 0.59 -13.73 -2.89
C PHE A 174 1.79 -14.66 -3.01
N ARG A 175 2.99 -14.12 -2.79
CA ARG A 175 4.22 -14.90 -2.67
C ARG A 175 4.65 -14.88 -1.22
N VAL A 176 4.55 -16.02 -0.56
CA VAL A 176 4.81 -16.16 0.87
C VAL A 176 6.15 -16.86 1.05
N VAL A 177 6.98 -16.32 1.93
CA VAL A 177 8.17 -16.97 2.45
C VAL A 177 7.93 -17.24 3.92
N GLU A 178 7.75 -18.50 4.27
CA GLU A 178 7.57 -18.93 5.65
C GLU A 178 8.88 -18.85 6.44
N LYS A 179 8.77 -18.75 7.76
CA LYS A 179 9.89 -18.96 8.66
C LYS A 179 10.24 -20.44 8.67
N ASN A 180 11.34 -20.78 8.01
CA ASN A 180 11.97 -22.10 8.18
C ASN A 180 12.77 -22.08 9.49
N GLN A 181 12.10 -22.39 10.59
CA GLN A 181 12.81 -22.84 11.79
C GLN A 181 13.02 -24.35 11.64
N PRO A 182 14.25 -24.83 11.40
CA PRO A 182 14.53 -26.23 11.61
C PRO A 182 14.20 -26.55 13.08
N LYS A 183 13.57 -27.70 13.34
CA LYS A 183 13.61 -28.26 14.69
C LYS A 183 15.07 -28.59 14.94
N GLU A 184 15.76 -27.74 15.69
CA GLU A 184 17.14 -27.98 16.07
C GLU A 184 17.19 -29.29 16.85
N VAL A 185 17.76 -30.31 16.22
CA VAL A 185 18.33 -31.43 16.96
C VAL A 185 19.73 -30.96 17.30
N GLU A 186 19.86 -30.33 18.46
CA GLU A 186 21.11 -29.72 18.89
C GLU A 186 22.17 -30.81 19.16
N PHE A 187 23.02 -31.09 18.16
CA PHE A 187 24.25 -31.83 18.40
C PHE A 187 25.24 -30.91 19.07
N PHE A 188 25.41 -31.11 20.37
CA PHE A 188 26.31 -30.33 21.17
C PHE A 188 27.71 -30.95 21.18
N SER A 189 28.73 -30.17 20.81
CA SER A 189 30.13 -30.57 21.00
C SER A 189 30.50 -30.52 22.49
N PRO A 190 31.53 -31.27 22.94
CA PRO A 190 32.13 -31.09 24.26
C PRO A 190 32.46 -29.63 24.55
N ARG A 191 32.00 -29.12 25.69
CA ARG A 191 32.12 -27.71 26.06
C ARG A 191 32.11 -27.51 27.57
N HIS A 192 32.72 -26.42 28.00
CA HIS A 192 32.54 -25.80 29.32
C HIS A 192 31.48 -24.69 29.26
N LEU A 193 30.94 -24.34 30.42
CA LEU A 193 30.23 -23.07 30.62
C LEU A 193 31.11 -22.14 31.45
N VAL A 194 31.37 -20.95 30.94
CA VAL A 194 32.15 -19.90 31.60
C VAL A 194 31.36 -18.62 31.77
N ALA A 195 31.79 -17.79 32.71
CA ALA A 195 31.13 -16.52 33.01
C ALA A 195 31.37 -15.49 31.90
N LYS A 196 30.30 -14.98 31.29
CA LYS A 196 30.36 -13.92 30.27
C LYS A 196 30.51 -12.52 30.87
N LYS A 197 30.12 -12.36 32.14
CA LYS A 197 30.11 -11.11 32.90
C LYS A 197 30.52 -11.39 34.35
N THR A 198 31.07 -10.37 34.99
CA THR A 198 31.30 -10.38 36.43
C THR A 198 29.97 -10.26 37.16
N ALA A 199 29.68 -11.19 38.06
CA ALA A 199 28.40 -11.25 38.76
C ALA A 199 28.49 -12.08 40.04
N VAL A 200 27.48 -11.96 40.90
CA VAL A 200 27.27 -12.87 42.03
C VAL A 200 26.22 -13.90 41.65
N ILE A 201 26.49 -15.19 41.82
CA ILE A 201 25.58 -16.25 41.40
C ILE A 201 24.29 -16.18 42.24
N ALA A 202 23.17 -15.93 41.56
CA ALA A 202 21.86 -15.81 42.20
C ALA A 202 21.06 -17.12 42.13
N LYS A 203 21.08 -17.78 40.96
CA LYS A 203 20.45 -19.08 40.74
C LYS A 203 21.29 -19.91 39.79
N MET A 204 21.29 -21.22 39.99
CA MET A 204 22.05 -22.15 39.16
C MET A 204 21.25 -23.42 38.96
N PHE A 205 21.09 -23.81 37.70
CA PHE A 205 20.52 -25.09 37.30
C PHE A 205 21.44 -25.74 36.28
N VAL A 206 22.00 -26.90 36.61
CA VAL A 206 22.92 -27.63 35.73
C VAL A 206 22.24 -28.90 35.25
N GLU A 207 22.05 -29.03 33.94
CA GLU A 207 21.50 -30.23 33.28
C GLU A 207 22.60 -31.26 33.02
N ALA A 208 23.77 -30.81 32.56
CA ALA A 208 24.92 -31.66 32.25
C ALA A 208 26.23 -30.93 32.57
N GLY A 209 27.22 -31.67 33.07
CA GLY A 209 28.52 -31.15 33.51
C GLY A 209 28.66 -31.09 35.02
N GLN A 210 29.86 -30.77 35.49
CA GLN A 210 30.17 -30.64 36.91
C GLN A 210 30.21 -29.16 37.32
N PRO A 211 29.35 -28.69 38.24
CA PRO A 211 29.39 -27.31 38.71
C PRO A 211 30.68 -27.05 39.49
N MET A 212 31.36 -25.94 39.18
CA MET A 212 32.60 -25.52 39.83
C MET A 212 32.42 -24.36 40.82
N VAL A 213 31.20 -23.83 40.89
CA VAL A 213 30.81 -22.67 41.69
C VAL A 213 29.49 -22.98 42.40
N THR A 214 29.18 -22.20 43.43
CA THR A 214 27.97 -22.34 44.25
C THR A 214 27.15 -21.06 44.26
N ILE A 215 25.89 -21.17 44.70
CA ILE A 215 25.01 -19.99 44.84
C ILE A 215 25.65 -19.03 45.84
N HIS A 216 25.63 -17.73 45.52
CA HIS A 216 26.28 -16.62 46.24
C HIS A 216 27.79 -16.46 46.01
N ASP A 217 28.42 -17.28 45.18
CA ASP A 217 29.81 -17.05 44.79
C ASP A 217 29.94 -15.85 43.86
N TYR A 218 31.02 -15.11 44.04
CA TYR A 218 31.42 -14.02 43.15
C TYR A 218 32.29 -14.59 42.02
N VAL A 219 31.89 -14.33 40.78
CA VAL A 219 32.60 -14.79 39.59
C VAL A 219 32.98 -13.59 38.72
N GLN A 220 34.17 -13.65 38.15
CA GLN A 220 34.66 -12.71 37.15
C GLN A 220 34.40 -13.22 35.74
N LYS A 221 34.37 -12.30 34.77
CA LYS A 221 34.29 -12.67 33.35
C LYS A 221 35.45 -13.62 32.98
N GLY A 222 35.10 -14.80 32.48
CA GLY A 222 36.04 -15.86 32.08
C GLY A 222 36.09 -17.03 33.06
N ASP A 223 35.54 -16.90 34.27
CA ASP A 223 35.61 -17.96 35.28
C ASP A 223 34.82 -19.20 34.85
N LEU A 224 35.37 -20.38 35.18
CA LEU A 224 34.73 -21.67 34.89
C LEU A 224 33.54 -21.89 35.83
N LEU A 225 32.34 -21.91 35.25
CA LEU A 225 31.10 -22.13 36.00
C LEU A 225 30.73 -23.62 36.05
N VAL A 226 30.76 -24.28 34.89
CA VAL A 226 30.47 -25.72 34.77
C VAL A 226 31.51 -26.38 33.88
N SER A 227 32.16 -27.39 34.43
CA SER A 227 33.10 -28.23 33.70
C SER A 227 32.37 -29.25 32.81
N GLY A 228 32.83 -29.39 31.56
CA GLY A 228 32.43 -30.50 30.69
C GLY A 228 33.14 -31.83 31.01
N PHE A 229 34.07 -31.83 31.96
CA PHE A 229 34.68 -33.05 32.49
C PHE A 229 33.88 -33.51 33.72
N ILE A 230 33.28 -34.68 33.65
CA ILE A 230 32.57 -35.31 34.77
C ILE A 230 33.37 -36.54 35.22
N GLY A 231 33.67 -36.62 36.50
CA GLY A 231 34.27 -37.82 37.10
C GLY A 231 35.25 -37.51 38.23
N GLN A 232 35.76 -38.57 38.86
CA GLN A 232 36.84 -38.50 39.84
C GLN A 232 38.10 -39.16 39.25
N GLU A 233 39.26 -38.81 39.82
CA GLU A 233 40.59 -39.20 39.34
C GLU A 233 40.64 -40.65 38.81
N GLY A 234 40.96 -40.80 37.51
CA GLY A 234 41.09 -42.08 36.82
C GLY A 234 39.94 -42.45 35.87
N LYS A 235 38.77 -41.79 35.94
CA LYS A 235 37.65 -41.96 35.00
C LYS A 235 36.96 -40.63 34.69
N ILE A 236 37.50 -39.89 33.73
CA ILE A 236 36.93 -38.61 33.28
C ILE A 236 36.12 -38.87 32.01
N GLU A 237 34.82 -38.56 32.06
CA GLU A 237 33.95 -38.54 30.89
C GLU A 237 33.81 -37.11 30.39
N VAL A 238 33.88 -36.96 29.07
CA VAL A 238 33.76 -35.66 28.39
C VAL A 238 32.32 -35.49 27.92
N VAL A 239 31.63 -34.50 28.47
CA VAL A 239 30.25 -34.15 28.13
C VAL A 239 30.14 -32.72 27.62
N SER A 240 29.01 -32.41 27.00
CA SER A 240 28.63 -31.04 26.71
C SER A 240 28.00 -30.42 27.96
N ALA A 241 28.73 -29.53 28.64
CA ALA A 241 28.17 -28.81 29.79
C ALA A 241 26.95 -27.98 29.35
N ARG A 242 25.85 -28.13 30.09
CA ARG A 242 24.55 -27.47 29.87
C ARG A 242 23.94 -27.09 31.20
N GLY A 243 23.45 -25.86 31.28
CA GLY A 243 22.88 -25.30 32.49
C GLY A 243 22.56 -23.84 32.31
N GLU A 244 21.60 -23.37 33.10
CA GLU A 244 21.17 -21.99 33.19
C GLU A 244 21.75 -21.41 34.49
N ILE A 245 22.64 -20.41 34.34
CA ILE A 245 23.30 -19.76 35.48
C ILE A 245 22.92 -18.30 35.47
N MET A 246 22.10 -17.91 36.43
CA MET A 246 21.63 -16.54 36.61
C MET A 246 22.52 -15.83 37.62
N GLY A 247 23.16 -14.76 37.18
CA GLY A 247 24.02 -13.91 37.99
C GLY A 247 23.39 -12.55 38.25
N GLU A 248 23.59 -12.04 39.45
CA GLU A 248 23.31 -10.66 39.81
C GLU A 248 24.48 -9.76 39.36
N THR A 249 24.18 -8.83 38.47
CA THR A 249 25.13 -7.86 37.92
C THR A 249 24.57 -6.44 38.00
N TRP A 250 25.43 -5.47 37.74
CA TRP A 250 25.11 -4.06 37.82
C TRP A 250 25.24 -3.34 36.47
N TYR A 251 24.34 -2.38 36.23
CA TYR A 251 24.31 -1.53 35.05
C TYR A 251 24.20 -0.07 35.42
N ASP A 252 24.96 0.78 34.73
CA ASP A 252 24.82 2.23 34.83
C ASP A 252 24.10 2.77 33.60
N ALA A 253 22.99 3.49 33.80
CA ALA A 253 22.31 4.22 32.73
C ALA A 253 22.33 5.72 32.98
N LYS A 254 22.43 6.49 31.89
CA LYS A 254 22.38 7.95 31.91
C LYS A 254 21.19 8.42 31.09
N VAL A 255 20.18 8.94 31.77
CA VAL A 255 18.93 9.40 31.14
C VAL A 255 18.84 10.92 31.22
N ALA A 256 18.38 11.54 30.15
CA ALA A 256 18.15 12.99 30.10
C ALA A 256 16.70 13.30 29.67
N VAL A 257 15.92 13.87 30.57
CA VAL A 257 14.51 14.22 30.34
C VAL A 257 14.35 15.73 30.19
N PRO A 258 13.89 16.26 29.04
CA PRO A 258 13.59 17.68 28.89
C PRO A 258 12.37 18.08 29.74
N LEU A 259 12.48 19.18 30.49
CA LEU A 259 11.39 19.72 31.31
C LEU A 259 10.25 20.28 30.45
N LYS A 260 10.53 20.65 29.19
CA LYS A 260 9.55 21.15 28.23
C LYS A 260 9.72 20.43 26.91
N THR A 261 8.66 19.81 26.42
CA THR A 261 8.62 19.14 25.12
C THR A 261 7.36 19.54 24.37
N THR A 262 7.52 19.93 23.11
CA THR A 262 6.38 20.25 22.22
C THR A 262 6.11 19.06 21.32
N PHE A 263 4.87 18.58 21.29
CA PHE A 263 4.43 17.48 20.45
C PHE A 263 3.35 17.96 19.49
N ASN A 264 3.34 17.42 18.26
CA ASN A 264 2.20 17.55 17.38
C ASN A 264 1.25 16.38 17.65
N VAL A 265 0.02 16.67 18.03
CA VAL A 265 -1.00 15.67 18.31
C VAL A 265 -2.18 15.88 17.37
N LEU A 266 -2.70 14.80 16.80
CA LEU A 266 -3.89 14.87 15.95
C LEU A 266 -5.12 15.14 16.83
N THR A 267 -5.90 16.17 16.52
CA THR A 267 -7.10 16.56 17.30
C THR A 267 -8.29 15.62 17.05
N GLY A 268 -8.15 14.69 16.10
CA GLY A 268 -9.23 13.81 15.63
C GLY A 268 -10.17 14.46 14.61
N LYS A 269 -10.14 15.80 14.47
CA LYS A 269 -10.88 16.47 13.39
C LYS A 269 -10.19 16.17 12.07
N SER A 270 -10.99 15.75 11.09
CA SER A 270 -10.50 15.49 9.75
C SER A 270 -11.49 15.98 8.71
N LYS A 271 -10.96 16.46 7.59
CA LYS A 271 -11.72 16.80 6.41
C LYS A 271 -11.24 15.93 5.26
N THR A 272 -12.17 15.22 4.63
CA THR A 272 -11.87 14.38 3.48
C THR A 272 -12.52 14.96 2.23
N THR A 273 -11.74 15.12 1.17
CA THR A 273 -12.20 15.56 -0.13
C THR A 273 -11.93 14.46 -1.16
N HIS A 274 -12.94 14.17 -1.97
CA HIS A 274 -12.92 13.13 -2.97
C HIS A 274 -12.79 13.78 -4.36
N TYR A 275 -11.85 13.30 -5.15
CA TYR A 275 -11.55 13.81 -6.48
C TYR A 275 -11.68 12.69 -7.51
N LEU A 276 -12.26 13.03 -8.66
CA LEU A 276 -12.17 12.21 -9.86
C LEU A 276 -11.01 12.76 -10.70
N LYS A 277 -10.00 11.92 -10.92
CA LYS A 277 -8.85 12.21 -11.78
C LYS A 277 -9.23 11.88 -13.22
N LEU A 278 -9.12 12.84 -14.12
CA LEU A 278 -9.34 12.72 -15.56
C LEU A 278 -8.11 13.29 -16.25
N PHE A 279 -7.24 12.42 -16.76
CA PHE A 279 -5.95 12.79 -17.32
C PHE A 279 -5.08 13.53 -16.27
N ASN A 280 -4.79 14.81 -16.49
CA ASN A 280 -4.06 15.67 -15.55
C ASN A 280 -4.98 16.56 -14.69
N TRP A 281 -6.29 16.38 -14.79
CA TRP A 281 -7.27 17.18 -14.06
C TRP A 281 -7.83 16.41 -12.87
N ASN A 282 -7.83 17.04 -11.70
CA ASN A 282 -8.49 16.51 -10.49
C ASN A 282 -9.75 17.32 -10.24
N VAL A 283 -10.91 16.74 -10.56
CA VAL A 283 -12.21 17.37 -10.35
C VAL A 283 -12.75 16.95 -8.99
N PRO A 284 -12.95 17.86 -8.03
CA PRO A 284 -13.58 17.50 -6.75
C PRO A 284 -15.02 17.07 -7.02
N ILE A 285 -15.39 15.90 -6.51
CA ILE A 285 -16.75 15.34 -6.63
C ILE A 285 -17.51 15.40 -5.29
N TRP A 286 -16.79 15.43 -4.16
CA TRP A 286 -17.38 15.50 -2.83
C TRP A 286 -16.40 16.11 -1.82
N GLY A 287 -16.93 16.63 -0.71
CA GLY A 287 -16.11 17.20 0.37
C GLY A 287 -15.55 18.58 0.00
N PHE A 288 -16.38 19.38 -0.68
CA PHE A 288 -16.05 20.72 -1.15
C PHE A 288 -15.75 21.69 0.01
N GLY A 289 -15.13 22.81 -0.33
CA GLY A 289 -14.82 23.91 0.59
C GLY A 289 -13.44 23.78 1.26
N LYS A 290 -12.97 24.90 1.81
CA LYS A 290 -11.68 24.98 2.51
C LYS A 290 -11.79 24.39 3.92
N HIS A 291 -10.65 24.06 4.53
CA HIS A 291 -10.58 23.77 5.97
C HIS A 291 -10.07 25.00 6.69
N GLU A 292 -10.40 25.11 7.98
CA GLU A 292 -9.94 26.20 8.86
C GLU A 292 -8.79 25.75 9.78
N PHE A 293 -8.27 24.54 9.58
CA PHE A 293 -7.17 23.98 10.37
C PHE A 293 -5.90 24.82 10.21
N GLN A 294 -5.34 25.29 11.32
CA GLN A 294 -4.11 26.08 11.33
C GLN A 294 -2.89 25.19 11.05
N GLU A 295 -2.78 24.07 11.75
CA GLU A 295 -1.80 23.02 11.50
C GLU A 295 -2.53 21.74 11.09
N TYR A 296 -1.97 21.04 10.10
CA TYR A 296 -2.59 19.83 9.57
C TYR A 296 -1.60 18.92 8.87
N GLU A 297 -1.95 17.64 8.86
CA GLU A 297 -1.27 16.61 8.07
C GLU A 297 -2.15 16.18 6.89
N THR A 298 -1.54 15.97 5.72
CA THR A 298 -2.24 15.56 4.51
C THR A 298 -1.86 14.15 4.12
N ALA A 299 -2.86 13.29 3.96
CA ALA A 299 -2.72 11.96 3.36
C ALA A 299 -3.43 11.92 2.00
N LEU A 300 -2.77 11.34 1.00
CA LEU A 300 -3.30 11.15 -0.35
C LEU A 300 -3.36 9.65 -0.66
N ASP A 301 -4.53 9.19 -1.07
CA ASP A 301 -4.76 7.82 -1.57
C ASP A 301 -5.26 7.90 -3.02
N GLU A 302 -4.48 7.36 -3.96
CA GLU A 302 -4.76 7.39 -5.40
C GLU A 302 -5.13 5.98 -5.90
N LYS A 303 -6.31 5.85 -6.51
CA LYS A 303 -6.78 4.60 -7.12
C LYS A 303 -7.06 4.81 -8.60
N SER A 304 -6.35 4.08 -9.46
CA SER A 304 -6.55 4.16 -10.92
C SER A 304 -7.56 3.12 -11.40
N PHE A 305 -8.42 3.48 -12.35
CA PHE A 305 -9.35 2.54 -12.96
C PHE A 305 -8.70 1.78 -14.12
N LYS A 306 -9.03 0.49 -14.24
CA LYS A 306 -8.51 -0.38 -15.30
C LYS A 306 -9.63 -0.84 -16.22
N PHE A 307 -9.34 -0.99 -17.50
CA PHE A 307 -10.21 -1.62 -18.47
C PHE A 307 -9.41 -2.65 -19.27
N LEU A 308 -9.68 -3.93 -19.02
CA LEU A 308 -8.85 -5.05 -19.48
C LEU A 308 -7.36 -4.85 -19.12
N LYS A 309 -6.48 -4.76 -20.12
CA LYS A 309 -5.02 -4.58 -19.95
C LYS A 309 -4.60 -3.11 -19.91
N TRP A 310 -5.54 -2.17 -20.06
CA TRP A 310 -5.24 -0.75 -20.13
C TRP A 310 -5.61 -0.05 -18.82
N THR A 311 -4.68 0.74 -18.30
CA THR A 311 -4.98 1.72 -17.26
C THR A 311 -5.67 2.89 -17.92
N LEU A 312 -6.93 3.13 -17.55
CA LEU A 312 -7.65 4.29 -18.05
C LEU A 312 -6.98 5.55 -17.51
N PRO A 313 -6.99 6.67 -18.25
CA PRO A 313 -6.56 7.95 -17.72
C PRO A 313 -7.60 8.53 -16.73
N ILE A 314 -8.35 7.67 -16.06
CA ILE A 314 -9.40 8.03 -15.12
C ILE A 314 -9.11 7.31 -13.80
N GLY A 315 -9.18 8.04 -12.70
CA GLY A 315 -8.93 7.49 -11.37
C GLY A 315 -9.73 8.23 -10.31
N TYR A 316 -9.59 7.76 -9.09
CA TYR A 316 -10.21 8.29 -7.90
C TYR A 316 -9.12 8.62 -6.89
N ASN A 317 -9.12 9.87 -6.43
CA ASN A 317 -8.15 10.36 -5.45
C ASN A 317 -8.90 10.79 -4.18
N LYS A 318 -8.45 10.30 -3.03
CA LYS A 318 -8.96 10.69 -1.71
C LYS A 318 -7.89 11.51 -1.00
N LYS A 319 -8.19 12.77 -0.70
CA LYS A 319 -7.34 13.64 0.12
C LYS A 319 -7.93 13.74 1.51
N SER A 320 -7.22 13.25 2.52
CA SER A 320 -7.60 13.40 3.92
C SER A 320 -6.68 14.42 4.59
N ILE A 321 -7.27 15.46 5.15
CA ILE A 321 -6.58 16.50 5.89
C ILE A 321 -6.98 16.32 7.35
N ARG A 322 -6.00 16.07 8.22
CA ARG A 322 -6.21 15.86 9.65
C ARG A 322 -5.64 17.05 10.41
N GLU A 323 -6.45 17.66 11.27
CA GLU A 323 -6.00 18.76 12.11
C GLU A 323 -5.01 18.23 13.15
N SER A 324 -3.90 18.95 13.29
CA SER A 324 -2.91 18.72 14.33
C SER A 324 -2.82 19.96 15.22
N GLU A 325 -2.48 19.76 16.47
CA GLU A 325 -2.22 20.84 17.42
C GLU A 325 -0.89 20.60 18.13
N LYS A 326 -0.15 21.68 18.36
CA LYS A 326 1.05 21.68 19.19
C LYS A 326 0.67 21.69 20.65
N VAL A 327 0.86 20.55 21.31
CA VAL A 327 0.68 20.42 22.74
C VAL A 327 2.04 20.51 23.41
N GLU A 328 2.21 21.50 24.28
CA GLU A 328 3.39 21.60 25.15
C GLU A 328 3.16 20.75 26.39
N ARG A 329 4.03 19.75 26.59
CA ARG A 329 4.12 19.01 27.84
C ARG A 329 5.24 19.61 28.68
N VAL A 330 4.88 20.04 29.88
CA VAL A 330 5.82 20.58 30.87
C VAL A 330 5.84 19.63 32.05
N TYR A 331 7.03 19.14 32.40
CA TYR A 331 7.24 18.33 33.59
C TYR A 331 7.73 19.20 34.74
N ASN A 332 7.23 18.93 35.94
CA ASN A 332 7.91 19.38 37.15
C ASN A 332 9.16 18.51 37.41
N LYS A 333 9.97 18.89 38.40
CA LYS A 333 11.22 18.16 38.71
C LYS A 333 10.96 16.70 39.08
N GLU A 334 9.94 16.42 39.89
CA GLU A 334 9.64 15.08 40.39
C GLU A 334 9.08 14.18 39.29
N GLU A 335 8.15 14.70 38.48
CA GLU A 335 7.61 14.04 37.29
C GLU A 335 8.70 13.69 36.27
N ALA A 336 9.64 14.61 36.05
CA ALA A 336 10.77 14.37 35.14
C ALA A 336 11.73 13.28 35.67
N ILE A 337 11.84 13.12 36.99
CA ILE A 337 12.60 12.01 37.59
C ILE A 337 11.89 10.69 37.32
N GLU A 338 10.58 10.64 37.58
CA GLU A 338 9.77 9.42 37.41
C GLU A 338 9.78 8.95 35.95
N VAL A 339 9.54 9.86 35.01
CA VAL A 339 9.66 9.59 33.56
C VAL A 339 11.08 9.17 33.20
N GLY A 340 12.11 9.76 33.83
CA GLY A 340 13.50 9.37 33.61
C GLY A 340 13.81 7.95 34.10
N LEU A 341 13.26 7.54 35.24
CA LEU A 341 13.37 6.18 35.75
C LEU A 341 12.66 5.18 34.82
N GLU A 342 11.45 5.52 34.35
CA GLU A 342 10.70 4.68 33.41
C GLU A 342 11.44 4.51 32.08
N ASN A 343 11.93 5.61 31.50
CA ASN A 343 12.71 5.57 30.27
C ASN A 343 13.98 4.72 30.42
N GLY A 344 14.72 4.89 31.53
CA GLY A 344 15.92 4.09 31.81
C GLY A 344 15.61 2.60 31.98
N ARG A 345 14.48 2.25 32.61
CA ARG A 345 14.01 0.85 32.71
C ARG A 345 13.69 0.27 31.33
N ASN A 346 13.01 1.04 30.48
CA ASN A 346 12.62 0.58 29.15
C ASN A 346 13.85 0.39 28.24
N GLU A 347 14.78 1.33 28.25
CA GLU A 347 16.04 1.24 27.50
C GLU A 347 16.88 0.04 27.98
N LEU A 348 16.96 -0.22 29.29
CA LEU A 348 17.65 -1.38 29.82
C LEU A 348 16.97 -2.70 29.41
N LYS A 349 15.63 -2.76 29.43
CA LYS A 349 14.89 -3.95 28.99
C LYS A 349 15.15 -4.31 27.53
N GLU A 350 15.34 -3.33 26.65
CA GLU A 350 15.68 -3.59 25.24
C GLU A 350 17.06 -4.25 25.06
N GLN A 351 17.97 -4.07 26.03
CA GLN A 351 19.31 -4.66 26.01
C GLN A 351 19.39 -6.02 26.72
N LEU A 352 18.39 -6.36 27.53
CA LEU A 352 18.37 -7.58 28.34
C LEU A 352 17.64 -8.73 27.62
N ASN A 353 18.04 -9.96 27.94
CA ASN A 353 17.34 -11.17 27.47
C ASN A 353 15.96 -11.29 28.14
N GLU A 354 15.01 -12.01 27.51
CA GLU A 354 13.63 -12.17 28.01
C GLU A 354 13.53 -12.73 29.44
N GLN A 355 14.53 -13.51 29.87
CA GLN A 355 14.59 -14.13 31.21
C GLN A 355 15.23 -13.23 32.28
N ALA A 356 15.76 -12.07 31.91
CA ALA A 356 16.41 -11.17 32.87
C ALA A 356 15.38 -10.41 33.72
N MET A 357 15.72 -10.18 34.99
CA MET A 357 14.87 -9.51 35.96
C MET A 357 15.62 -8.37 36.65
N ILE A 358 15.07 -7.16 36.58
CA ILE A 358 15.58 -6.01 37.35
C ILE A 358 15.11 -6.17 38.80
N LYS A 359 16.05 -6.37 39.73
CA LYS A 359 15.78 -6.56 41.17
C LYS A 359 15.65 -5.23 41.91
N GLY A 360 16.40 -4.22 41.48
CA GLY A 360 16.40 -2.91 42.11
C GLY A 360 17.06 -1.85 41.26
N GLU A 361 16.81 -0.59 41.60
CA GLU A 361 17.43 0.56 40.97
C GLU A 361 17.73 1.63 42.03
N LYS A 362 18.79 2.40 41.81
CA LYS A 362 19.19 3.49 42.70
C LYS A 362 19.70 4.67 41.88
N ILE A 363 19.18 5.86 42.18
CA ILE A 363 19.69 7.11 41.59
C ILE A 363 21.00 7.45 42.29
N LEU A 364 22.09 7.51 41.52
CA LEU A 364 23.42 7.91 42.00
C LEU A 364 23.61 9.42 41.95
N HIS A 365 23.15 10.04 40.86
CA HIS A 365 23.30 11.47 40.65
C HIS A 365 22.08 12.03 39.92
N GLN A 366 21.66 13.23 40.35
CA GLN A 366 20.63 14.01 39.70
C GLN A 366 21.14 15.44 39.51
N SER A 367 21.10 15.94 38.28
CA SER A 367 21.36 17.35 37.99
C SER A 367 20.29 17.92 37.06
N ILE A 368 20.12 19.25 37.11
CA ILE A 368 19.26 20.00 36.20
C ILE A 368 20.15 20.98 35.46
N GLU A 369 20.33 20.76 34.16
CA GLU A 369 21.17 21.59 33.31
C GLU A 369 20.45 21.83 31.98
N ASN A 370 20.50 23.07 31.47
CA ASN A 370 19.95 23.45 30.17
C ASN A 370 18.48 23.03 29.96
N GLY A 371 17.64 23.12 31.00
CA GLY A 371 16.22 22.76 30.93
C GLY A 371 15.96 21.24 30.84
N LYS A 372 16.95 20.40 31.14
CA LYS A 372 16.82 18.94 31.19
C LYS A 372 17.22 18.41 32.57
N VAL A 373 16.49 17.41 33.05
CA VAL A 373 16.88 16.62 34.22
C VAL A 373 17.76 15.47 33.74
N LYS A 374 19.00 15.41 34.23
CA LYS A 374 19.93 14.31 33.98
C LYS A 374 19.96 13.39 35.19
N LEU A 375 19.77 12.10 34.96
CA LEU A 375 19.84 11.05 35.97
C LEU A 375 20.96 10.08 35.64
N SER A 376 21.76 9.73 36.64
CA SER A 376 22.63 8.55 36.60
C SER A 376 22.01 7.50 37.51
N ILE A 377 21.56 6.40 36.91
CA ILE A 377 20.81 5.33 37.58
C ILE A 377 21.64 4.06 37.55
N HIS A 378 21.70 3.39 38.70
CA HIS A 378 22.37 2.12 38.86
C HIS A 378 21.32 1.03 39.03
N TYR A 379 21.34 0.03 38.17
CA TYR A 379 20.40 -1.08 38.17
C TYR A 379 21.07 -2.36 38.66
N GLN A 380 20.35 -3.10 39.49
CA GLN A 380 20.70 -4.44 39.94
C GLN A 380 19.86 -5.43 39.13
N VAL A 381 20.51 -6.24 38.29
CA VAL A 381 19.86 -7.11 37.32
C VAL A 381 20.28 -8.55 37.56
N ILE A 382 19.31 -9.45 37.60
CA ILE A 382 19.53 -10.89 37.54
C ILE A 382 19.38 -11.28 36.07
N GLU A 383 20.45 -11.71 35.43
CA GLU A 383 20.44 -12.17 34.04
C GLU A 383 21.23 -13.48 33.91
N GLU A 384 21.02 -14.21 32.82
CA GLU A 384 21.87 -15.34 32.51
C GLU A 384 23.31 -14.84 32.29
N ILE A 385 24.31 -15.47 32.91
CA ILE A 385 25.72 -15.10 32.81
C ILE A 385 26.60 -16.17 32.16
N SER A 386 26.04 -17.30 31.75
CA SER A 386 26.76 -18.39 31.07
C SER A 386 27.07 -18.07 29.62
N THR A 387 28.26 -18.46 29.16
CA THR A 387 28.60 -18.60 27.74
C THR A 387 29.36 -19.90 27.52
N VAL A 388 29.27 -20.45 26.31
CA VAL A 388 29.96 -21.70 25.96
C VAL A 388 31.44 -21.45 25.67
N GLN A 389 32.30 -22.34 26.17
CA GLN A 389 33.70 -22.42 25.79
C GLN A 389 33.99 -23.84 25.25
N PRO A 390 34.39 -24.00 23.98
CA PRO A 390 34.66 -25.32 23.42
C PRO A 390 35.86 -25.98 24.08
N ILE A 391 35.82 -27.30 24.23
CA ILE A 391 36.98 -28.09 24.66
C ILE A 391 37.82 -28.37 23.41
N ILE A 392 39.01 -27.76 23.35
CA ILE A 392 39.96 -28.00 22.26
C ILE A 392 40.88 -29.14 22.70
N GLN A 393 41.11 -30.11 21.82
CA GLN A 393 41.96 -31.27 22.10
C GLN A 393 43.42 -30.82 22.24
N GLY A 394 43.86 -30.51 23.46
CA GLY A 394 45.20 -30.00 23.76
C GLY A 394 45.40 -29.30 25.12
N ASP A 395 44.31 -28.97 25.84
CA ASP A 395 44.33 -28.43 27.22
C ASP A 395 44.35 -29.52 28.31
#